data_AF-A0A524NZV7-F1
#
_entry.id   AF-A0A524NZV7-F1
#
_cell.length_a   1.000
_cell.length_b   1.000
_cell.length_c   1.000
_cell.angle_alpha   90.00
_cell.angle_beta   90.00
_cell.angle_gamma   90.00
#
_symmetry.space_group_name_H-M   'P 1'
#
loop_
_entity.id
_entity.type
_entity.pdbx_description
1 polymer ?
#
loop_
_entity_poly.entity_id
_entity_poly.type
_entity_poly.pdbx_seq_one_letter_code
_entity_poly.pdbx_strand_id
1 'polypeptide(L)'
;TTGQCTTLVRHKTQDVCRIVDYLLPDHVVIVDGVLSINPDNHSRIILVNDFIFPDSPTTHTVNCPQEDLSICFISDTHFGSTEWMGKVWHRFVDYLNCRIGNDRQREQAGKIKYLCIAGDLVDGIGVYPDQDKHLTITDIYKQYEACAGYLAAIPEYISIIISPGDHDAVRKAIPNPAIPKDIAPNLYDQGYLMLGNPTTVSLHGIKTQMFHGTSLIDINMSIPGMSNEDPFGTMKELLRCRDLAPTYGKKTEIAPVEKNWMIMESLPDILHTGHLHKNGYGKYHGILAINSGCFQAQTDFMNSLGIIPDYGKPTIVNIKNRLQTKVIDLIGEY
;
A
#
# COMPACT_ATOMS: atom_id res chain seq x y z
N THR A 1 30.98 -9.65 17.87
CA THR A 1 30.99 -11.02 17.28
C THR A 1 29.67 -11.30 16.62
N THR A 2 29.66 -11.94 15.46
CA THR A 2 28.45 -12.41 14.77
C THR A 2 28.27 -13.93 14.98
N GLY A 3 27.07 -14.46 14.80
CA GLY A 3 26.77 -15.88 14.98
C GLY A 3 25.28 -16.14 15.24
N GLN A 4 24.94 -17.38 15.58
CA GLN A 4 23.58 -17.77 15.97
C GLN A 4 23.45 -17.85 17.49
N CYS A 5 22.27 -17.53 18.00
CA CYS A 5 21.93 -17.69 19.42
C CYS A 5 20.44 -18.00 19.57
N THR A 6 20.08 -18.65 20.67
CA THR A 6 18.68 -18.92 21.03
C THR A 6 18.21 -17.89 22.05
N THR A 7 17.06 -17.28 21.83
CA THR A 7 16.43 -16.39 22.81
C THR A 7 15.41 -17.18 23.64
N LEU A 8 15.37 -16.91 24.95
CA LEU A 8 14.41 -17.54 25.87
C LEU A 8 13.64 -16.46 26.61
N VAL A 9 12.32 -16.46 26.43
CA VAL A 9 11.38 -15.58 27.15
C VAL A 9 10.79 -16.33 28.32
N ARG A 10 10.85 -15.73 29.52
CA ARG A 10 10.23 -16.32 30.72
C ARG A 10 8.74 -16.00 30.72
N HIS A 11 7.91 -17.03 30.91
CA HIS A 11 6.45 -16.88 30.96
C HIS A 11 5.94 -15.89 32.04
N LYS A 12 6.74 -15.62 33.08
CA LYS A 12 6.39 -14.65 34.14
C LYS A 12 6.51 -13.19 33.68
N THR A 13 7.19 -12.93 32.56
CA THR A 13 7.35 -11.58 31.99
C THR A 13 6.21 -11.31 31.01
N GLN A 14 5.03 -11.04 31.54
CA GLN A 14 3.78 -11.02 30.77
C GLN A 14 3.78 -9.98 29.64
N ASP A 15 4.45 -8.84 29.82
CA ASP A 15 4.56 -7.80 28.79
C ASP A 15 5.40 -8.26 27.58
N VAL A 16 6.54 -8.91 27.82
CA VAL A 16 7.38 -9.47 26.75
C VAL A 16 6.67 -10.61 26.04
N CYS A 17 5.92 -11.43 26.77
CA CYS A 17 5.14 -12.51 26.15
C CYS A 17 4.14 -11.97 25.13
N ARG A 18 3.50 -10.82 25.40
CA ARG A 18 2.61 -10.17 24.43
C ARG A 18 3.35 -9.69 23.19
N ILE A 19 4.58 -9.22 23.34
CA ILE A 19 5.40 -8.76 22.21
C ILE A 19 5.76 -9.92 21.27
N VAL A 20 5.97 -11.14 21.82
CA VAL A 20 6.29 -12.34 21.03
C VAL A 20 5.21 -12.61 19.97
N ASP A 21 3.94 -12.38 20.28
CA ASP A 21 2.83 -12.57 19.33
C ASP A 21 2.89 -11.61 18.13
N TYR A 22 3.64 -10.51 18.22
CA TYR A 22 3.86 -9.53 17.15
C TYR A 22 5.23 -9.69 16.46
N LEU A 23 6.04 -10.67 16.84
CA LEU A 23 7.29 -10.94 16.14
C LEU A 23 7.01 -11.67 14.83
N LEU A 24 7.40 -11.03 13.72
CA LEU A 24 7.34 -11.63 12.40
C LEU A 24 8.59 -12.49 12.14
N PRO A 25 8.45 -13.61 11.40
CA PRO A 25 9.61 -14.30 10.86
C PRO A 25 10.45 -13.34 9.98
N ASP A 26 11.76 -13.54 9.98
CA ASP A 26 12.76 -12.80 9.18
C ASP A 26 12.94 -11.31 9.52
N HIS A 27 12.12 -10.77 10.43
CA HIS A 27 12.21 -9.40 10.90
C HIS A 27 13.42 -9.16 11.82
N VAL A 28 14.08 -8.00 11.64
CA VAL A 28 15.21 -7.55 12.45
C VAL A 28 14.74 -6.81 13.70
N VAL A 29 15.10 -7.34 14.88
CA VAL A 29 14.83 -6.70 16.18
C VAL A 29 16.10 -6.62 17.02
N ILE A 30 16.11 -5.69 17.98
CA ILE A 30 17.12 -5.64 19.03
C ILE A 30 16.59 -6.42 20.23
N VAL A 31 17.42 -7.29 20.79
CA VAL A 31 17.08 -8.08 21.98
C VAL A 31 17.88 -7.54 23.16
N ASP A 32 17.19 -7.04 24.18
CA ASP A 32 17.81 -6.75 25.48
C ASP A 32 17.73 -7.99 26.37
N GLY A 33 18.83 -8.35 27.01
CA GLY A 33 18.87 -9.56 27.83
C GLY A 33 20.25 -9.96 28.32
N VAL A 34 20.28 -11.08 29.04
CA VAL A 34 21.51 -11.64 29.61
C VAL A 34 21.97 -12.82 28.76
N LEU A 35 23.15 -12.71 28.18
CA LEU A 35 23.80 -13.80 27.44
C LEU A 35 24.39 -14.82 28.42
N SER A 36 23.97 -16.07 28.29
CA SER A 36 24.58 -17.24 28.91
C SER A 36 25.26 -18.08 27.82
N ILE A 37 26.50 -18.50 28.09
CA ILE A 37 27.26 -19.37 27.21
C ILE A 37 27.51 -20.67 27.98
N ASN A 38 27.03 -21.78 27.43
CA ASN A 38 27.32 -23.08 28.00
C ASN A 38 28.81 -23.41 27.80
N PRO A 39 29.58 -23.71 28.87
CA PRO A 39 31.02 -23.96 28.76
C PRO A 39 31.36 -25.24 27.98
N ASP A 40 30.48 -26.24 27.93
CA ASP A 40 30.78 -27.56 27.36
C ASP A 40 30.54 -27.61 25.85
N ASN A 41 29.49 -26.96 25.37
CA ASN A 41 29.09 -27.00 23.94
C ASN A 41 29.06 -25.62 23.27
N HIS A 42 29.47 -24.57 23.97
CA HIS A 42 29.48 -23.18 23.50
C HIS A 42 28.14 -22.66 22.97
N SER A 43 27.02 -23.33 23.28
CA SER A 43 25.68 -22.86 22.94
C SER A 43 25.42 -21.52 23.62
N ARG A 44 24.76 -20.61 22.89
CA ARG A 44 24.51 -19.23 23.31
C ARG A 44 23.03 -19.04 23.51
N ILE A 45 22.64 -18.75 24.74
CA ILE A 45 21.25 -18.47 25.10
C ILE A 45 21.14 -17.05 25.65
N ILE A 46 20.23 -16.25 25.12
CA ILE A 46 19.89 -14.93 25.68
C ILE A 46 18.61 -15.08 26.47
N LEU A 47 18.69 -14.84 27.78
CA LEU A 47 17.50 -14.66 28.62
C LEU A 47 16.96 -13.25 28.36
N VAL A 48 15.81 -13.18 27.70
CA VAL A 48 15.25 -11.92 27.20
C VAL A 48 14.62 -11.11 28.33
N ASN A 49 15.00 -9.84 28.40
CA ASN A 49 14.33 -8.82 29.20
C ASN A 49 13.33 -8.02 28.35
N ASP A 50 13.68 -7.71 27.10
CA ASP A 50 12.81 -6.95 26.18
C ASP A 50 13.17 -7.16 24.70
N PHE A 51 12.23 -6.85 23.82
CA PHE A 51 12.44 -6.73 22.37
C PHE A 51 12.18 -5.30 21.91
N ILE A 52 13.19 -4.69 21.28
CA ILE A 52 13.13 -3.33 20.78
C ILE A 52 13.03 -3.38 19.25
N PHE A 53 11.97 -2.79 18.72
CA PHE A 53 11.68 -2.71 17.29
C PHE A 53 12.40 -1.50 16.67
N PRO A 54 12.78 -1.55 15.39
CA PRO A 54 13.34 -0.39 14.70
C PRO A 54 12.44 0.86 14.82
N ASP A 55 11.14 0.66 14.56
CA ASP A 55 10.02 1.59 14.73
C ASP A 55 10.22 3.00 14.12
N SER A 56 9.18 3.81 14.24
CA SER A 56 9.15 5.24 13.98
C SER A 56 9.21 5.99 15.31
N PRO A 57 9.90 7.14 15.40
CA PRO A 57 9.96 7.92 16.63
C PRO A 57 8.62 8.63 16.85
N THR A 58 8.13 8.61 18.08
CA THR A 58 6.89 9.32 18.49
C THR A 58 6.94 10.83 18.27
N THR A 59 8.15 11.39 18.09
CA THR A 59 8.42 12.80 17.82
C THR A 59 8.46 13.14 16.33
N HIS A 60 8.16 12.20 15.42
CA HIS A 60 8.11 12.49 14.00
C HIS A 60 7.02 13.53 13.69
N THR A 61 7.42 14.61 13.00
CA THR A 61 6.54 15.72 12.64
C THR A 61 6.55 15.92 11.13
N VAL A 62 5.35 16.05 10.56
CA VAL A 62 5.16 16.35 9.14
C VAL A 62 5.23 17.86 8.92
N ASN A 63 6.16 18.30 8.07
CA ASN A 63 6.30 19.70 7.68
C ASN A 63 5.29 20.04 6.58
N CYS A 64 4.08 20.40 6.99
CA CYS A 64 3.00 20.72 6.05
C CYS A 64 3.16 22.11 5.41
N PRO A 65 2.92 22.24 4.09
CA PRO A 65 2.94 23.53 3.39
C PRO A 65 1.77 24.45 3.80
N GLN A 66 1.84 25.71 3.37
CA GLN A 66 0.78 26.71 3.58
C GLN A 66 -0.25 26.73 2.43
N GLU A 67 0.15 26.20 1.28
CA GLU A 67 -0.65 26.05 0.08
C GLU A 67 -1.87 25.18 0.33
N ASP A 68 -3.06 25.68 -0.06
CA ASP A 68 -4.32 24.96 0.08
C ASP A 68 -4.57 24.03 -1.11
N LEU A 69 -3.90 22.88 -1.11
CA LEU A 69 -4.08 21.84 -2.11
C LEU A 69 -4.25 20.46 -1.47
N SER A 70 -4.70 19.50 -2.29
CA SER A 70 -4.95 18.13 -1.86
C SER A 70 -4.30 17.11 -2.79
N ILE A 71 -4.00 15.94 -2.22
CA ILE A 71 -3.54 14.74 -2.91
C ILE A 71 -4.67 13.71 -2.82
N CYS A 72 -5.01 13.07 -3.93
CA CYS A 72 -5.97 11.98 -3.99
C CYS A 72 -5.24 10.64 -4.12
N PHE A 73 -5.69 9.64 -3.38
CA PHE A 73 -5.10 8.31 -3.29
C PHE A 73 -6.12 7.26 -3.73
N ILE A 74 -5.75 6.47 -4.73
CA ILE A 74 -6.51 5.32 -5.25
C ILE A 74 -5.56 4.14 -5.51
N SER A 75 -6.13 2.97 -5.72
CA SER A 75 -5.43 1.74 -6.14
C SER A 75 -6.45 0.81 -6.79
N ASP A 76 -5.97 -0.31 -7.34
CA ASP A 76 -6.83 -1.44 -7.72
C ASP A 76 -7.96 -1.01 -8.67
N THR A 77 -7.58 -0.34 -9.76
CA THR A 77 -8.54 0.12 -10.76
C THR A 77 -9.03 -1.01 -11.65
N HIS A 78 -8.22 -2.05 -11.86
CA HIS A 78 -8.59 -3.29 -12.55
C HIS A 78 -9.27 -3.06 -13.91
N PHE A 79 -8.76 -2.11 -14.70
CA PHE A 79 -9.29 -1.87 -16.05
C PHE A 79 -9.15 -3.13 -16.90
N GLY A 80 -10.23 -3.50 -17.59
CA GLY A 80 -10.30 -4.72 -18.39
C GLY A 80 -11.03 -5.88 -17.72
N SER A 81 -11.30 -5.80 -16.41
CA SER A 81 -12.14 -6.76 -15.67
C SER A 81 -13.63 -6.63 -16.06
N THR A 82 -14.40 -7.71 -15.95
CA THR A 82 -15.87 -7.69 -16.02
C THR A 82 -16.51 -7.04 -14.78
N GLU A 83 -15.80 -7.07 -13.67
CA GLU A 83 -16.17 -6.52 -12.36
C GLU A 83 -15.73 -5.06 -12.21
N TRP A 84 -15.08 -4.48 -13.23
CA TRP A 84 -14.69 -3.08 -13.21
C TRP A 84 -15.90 -2.15 -13.02
N MET A 85 -15.81 -1.27 -12.02
CA MET A 85 -16.89 -0.37 -11.62
C MET A 85 -16.96 0.88 -12.50
N GLY A 86 -17.16 0.70 -13.80
CA GLY A 86 -17.13 1.78 -14.79
C GLY A 86 -18.02 2.97 -14.43
N LYS A 87 -19.27 2.76 -14.00
CA LYS A 87 -20.16 3.86 -13.60
C LYS A 87 -19.61 4.68 -12.42
N VAL A 88 -18.99 4.01 -11.45
CA VAL A 88 -18.38 4.66 -10.28
C VAL A 88 -17.10 5.39 -10.68
N TRP A 89 -16.31 4.82 -11.59
CA TRP A 89 -15.16 5.50 -12.18
C TRP A 89 -15.56 6.79 -12.91
N HIS A 90 -16.61 6.77 -13.73
CA HIS A 90 -17.08 7.98 -14.41
C HIS A 90 -17.55 9.06 -13.42
N ARG A 91 -18.22 8.66 -12.32
CA ARG A 91 -18.54 9.59 -11.22
C ARG A 91 -17.30 10.16 -10.55
N PHE A 92 -16.27 9.35 -10.34
CA PHE A 92 -14.99 9.82 -9.81
C PHE A 92 -14.38 10.89 -10.73
N VAL A 93 -14.33 10.62 -12.03
CA VAL A 93 -13.86 11.57 -13.03
C VAL A 93 -14.69 12.85 -13.02
N ASP A 94 -16.02 12.75 -12.96
CA ASP A 94 -16.91 13.92 -12.89
C ASP A 94 -16.72 14.70 -11.57
N TYR A 95 -16.44 14.02 -10.46
CA TYR A 95 -16.09 14.65 -9.19
C TYR A 95 -14.78 15.44 -9.32
N LEU A 96 -13.72 14.84 -9.87
CA LEU A 96 -12.44 15.53 -10.11
C LEU A 96 -12.60 16.71 -11.07
N ASN A 97 -13.50 16.61 -12.05
CA ASN A 97 -13.85 17.69 -12.97
C ASN A 97 -14.79 18.74 -12.35
N CYS A 98 -15.13 18.63 -11.06
CA CYS A 98 -16.08 19.52 -10.37
C CYS A 98 -17.46 19.58 -11.05
N ARG A 99 -17.90 18.52 -11.73
CA ARG A 99 -19.21 18.47 -12.42
C ARG A 99 -20.34 18.00 -11.50
N ILE A 100 -20.00 17.29 -10.43
CA ILE A 100 -20.95 16.77 -9.43
C ILE A 100 -20.59 17.21 -8.01
N GLY A 101 -21.54 17.08 -7.09
CA GLY A 101 -21.41 17.50 -5.70
C GLY A 101 -21.92 18.91 -5.42
N ASN A 102 -22.10 19.24 -4.15
CA ASN A 102 -22.44 20.59 -3.67
C ASN A 102 -21.25 21.56 -3.74
N ASP A 103 -21.47 22.84 -3.46
CA ASP A 103 -20.44 23.90 -3.57
C ASP A 103 -19.16 23.56 -2.79
N ARG A 104 -19.31 23.03 -1.58
CA ARG A 104 -18.17 22.62 -0.73
C ARG A 104 -17.44 21.42 -1.32
N GLN A 105 -18.14 20.42 -1.85
CA GLN A 105 -17.53 19.24 -2.48
C GLN A 105 -16.78 19.62 -3.76
N ARG A 106 -17.34 20.52 -4.59
CA ARG A 106 -16.67 21.02 -5.79
C ARG A 106 -15.44 21.88 -5.46
N GLU A 107 -15.52 22.70 -4.40
CA GLU A 107 -14.34 23.43 -3.90
C GLU A 107 -13.24 22.46 -3.44
N GLN A 108 -13.61 21.39 -2.73
CA GLN A 108 -12.67 20.34 -2.31
C GLN A 108 -12.03 19.63 -3.51
N ALA A 109 -12.81 19.26 -4.52
CA ALA A 109 -12.30 18.61 -5.73
C ALA A 109 -11.34 19.52 -6.51
N GLY A 110 -11.66 20.81 -6.65
CA GLY A 110 -10.81 21.79 -7.35
C GLY A 110 -9.44 22.03 -6.68
N LYS A 111 -9.28 21.64 -5.42
CA LYS A 111 -8.00 21.70 -4.68
C LYS A 111 -7.11 20.50 -4.94
N ILE A 112 -7.60 19.43 -5.56
CA ILE A 112 -6.78 18.25 -5.88
C ILE A 112 -5.77 18.64 -6.96
N LYS A 113 -4.49 18.35 -6.74
CA LYS A 113 -3.40 18.61 -7.70
C LYS A 113 -2.57 17.37 -8.03
N TYR A 114 -2.73 16.32 -7.23
CA TYR A 114 -2.02 15.06 -7.41
C TYR A 114 -2.99 13.90 -7.28
N LEU A 115 -2.84 12.90 -8.15
CA LEU A 115 -3.49 11.60 -8.04
C LEU A 115 -2.41 10.53 -7.96
N CYS A 116 -2.35 9.82 -6.83
CA CYS A 116 -1.46 8.70 -6.60
C CYS A 116 -2.23 7.39 -6.80
N ILE A 117 -1.75 6.54 -7.70
CA ILE A 117 -2.32 5.21 -8.00
C ILE A 117 -1.34 4.13 -7.55
N ALA A 118 -1.69 3.37 -6.50
CA ALA A 118 -0.82 2.33 -5.92
C ALA A 118 -1.18 0.92 -6.43
N GLY A 119 -0.89 0.70 -7.71
CA GLY A 119 -0.92 -0.62 -8.34
C GLY A 119 -2.28 -1.09 -8.82
N ASP A 120 -2.23 -2.21 -9.53
CA ASP A 120 -3.34 -2.91 -10.18
C ASP A 120 -4.17 -1.97 -11.06
N LEU A 121 -3.46 -1.31 -11.99
CA LEU A 121 -4.11 -0.39 -12.93
C LEU A 121 -5.05 -1.16 -13.84
N VAL A 122 -4.56 -2.29 -14.35
CA VAL A 122 -5.29 -3.20 -15.23
C VAL A 122 -5.50 -4.53 -14.53
N ASP A 123 -6.49 -5.30 -14.96
CA ASP A 123 -6.78 -6.62 -14.36
C ASP A 123 -5.70 -7.66 -14.71
N GLY A 124 -4.89 -7.42 -15.75
CA GLY A 124 -3.82 -8.30 -16.17
C GLY A 124 -4.31 -9.47 -17.02
N ILE A 125 -3.38 -10.39 -17.33
CA ILE A 125 -3.65 -11.63 -18.09
C ILE A 125 -2.95 -12.81 -17.40
N GLY A 126 -3.72 -13.83 -17.03
CA GLY A 126 -3.18 -15.05 -16.41
C GLY A 126 -2.68 -14.85 -14.97
N VAL A 127 -3.31 -13.93 -14.23
CA VAL A 127 -2.98 -13.59 -12.85
C VAL A 127 -3.47 -14.69 -11.90
N TYR A 128 -4.72 -15.15 -12.06
CA TYR A 128 -5.35 -16.20 -11.25
C TYR A 128 -6.11 -17.23 -12.12
N PRO A 129 -6.44 -18.43 -11.58
CA PRO A 129 -7.16 -19.46 -12.34
C PRO A 129 -8.52 -18.96 -12.85
N ASP A 130 -8.90 -19.38 -14.06
CA ASP A 130 -10.16 -19.00 -14.72
C ASP A 130 -10.37 -17.49 -14.96
N GLN A 131 -9.32 -16.67 -14.84
CA GLN A 131 -9.41 -15.21 -15.06
C GLN A 131 -9.96 -14.85 -16.45
N ASP A 132 -9.71 -15.66 -17.48
CA ASP A 132 -10.19 -15.41 -18.85
C ASP A 132 -11.72 -15.25 -18.95
N LYS A 133 -12.47 -15.82 -18.00
CA LYS A 133 -13.93 -15.67 -17.89
C LYS A 133 -14.36 -14.33 -17.29
N HIS A 134 -13.44 -13.63 -16.61
CA HIS A 134 -13.65 -12.37 -15.91
C HIS A 134 -13.00 -11.17 -16.63
N LEU A 135 -12.57 -11.35 -17.87
CA LEU A 135 -11.95 -10.30 -18.68
C LEU A 135 -12.90 -9.77 -19.75
N THR A 136 -13.24 -8.48 -19.65
CA THR A 136 -13.85 -7.72 -20.74
C THR A 136 -12.82 -7.45 -21.85
N ILE A 137 -11.55 -7.25 -21.49
CA ILE A 137 -10.44 -7.00 -22.42
C ILE A 137 -9.37 -8.07 -22.20
N THR A 138 -9.23 -9.01 -23.12
CA THR A 138 -8.35 -10.19 -23.02
C THR A 138 -6.93 -9.98 -23.56
N ASP A 139 -6.55 -8.73 -23.82
CA ASP A 139 -5.25 -8.35 -24.36
C ASP A 139 -4.63 -7.28 -23.46
N ILE A 140 -3.43 -7.56 -22.93
CA ILE A 140 -2.75 -6.68 -21.97
C ILE A 140 -2.46 -5.29 -22.54
N TYR A 141 -2.10 -5.19 -23.82
CA TYR A 141 -1.83 -3.90 -24.47
C TYR A 141 -3.11 -3.08 -24.58
N LYS A 142 -4.22 -3.74 -24.92
CA LYS A 142 -5.54 -3.09 -24.99
C LYS A 142 -6.08 -2.69 -23.61
N GLN A 143 -5.74 -3.43 -22.56
CA GLN A 143 -6.08 -3.01 -21.19
C GLN A 143 -5.36 -1.70 -20.83
N TYR A 144 -4.07 -1.56 -21.16
CA TYR A 144 -3.34 -0.31 -20.94
C TYR A 144 -3.79 0.83 -21.87
N GLU A 145 -4.17 0.54 -23.12
CA GLU A 145 -4.78 1.52 -24.02
C GLU A 145 -6.09 2.06 -23.44
N ALA A 146 -6.98 1.17 -22.96
CA ALA A 146 -8.22 1.55 -22.31
C ALA A 146 -7.97 2.35 -21.02
N CYS A 147 -7.01 1.90 -20.19
CA CYS A 147 -6.58 2.62 -18.98
C CYS A 147 -6.16 4.06 -19.31
N ALA A 148 -5.32 4.26 -20.33
CA ALA A 148 -4.91 5.59 -20.78
C ALA A 148 -6.09 6.43 -21.27
N GLY A 149 -7.06 5.82 -21.94
CA GLY A 149 -8.31 6.49 -22.34
C GLY A 149 -9.15 6.96 -21.16
N TYR A 150 -9.26 6.13 -20.11
CA TYR A 150 -10.01 6.47 -18.90
C TYR A 150 -9.32 7.55 -18.05
N LEU A 151 -7.99 7.49 -17.94
CA LEU A 151 -7.21 8.50 -17.22
C LEU A 151 -7.16 9.84 -17.97
N ALA A 152 -7.22 9.84 -19.31
CA ALA A 152 -7.27 11.06 -20.11
C ALA A 152 -8.46 11.99 -19.79
N ALA A 153 -9.53 11.46 -19.21
CA ALA A 153 -10.71 12.24 -18.83
C ALA A 153 -10.53 13.01 -17.51
N ILE A 154 -9.44 12.74 -16.77
CA ILE A 154 -9.08 13.46 -15.54
C ILE A 154 -8.54 14.85 -15.93
N PRO A 155 -8.84 15.91 -15.14
CA PRO A 155 -8.37 17.25 -15.45
C PRO A 155 -6.84 17.35 -15.61
N GLU A 156 -6.39 18.00 -16.68
CA GLU A 156 -4.96 18.13 -17.05
C GLU A 156 -4.09 18.77 -15.96
N TYR A 157 -4.68 19.59 -15.07
CA TYR A 157 -3.95 20.22 -13.97
C TYR A 157 -3.62 19.26 -12.82
N ILE A 158 -4.14 18.03 -12.83
CA ILE A 158 -3.86 17.01 -11.82
C ILE A 158 -2.69 16.16 -12.33
N SER A 159 -1.56 16.22 -11.64
CA SER A 159 -0.42 15.35 -11.92
C SER A 159 -0.71 13.93 -11.45
N ILE A 160 -0.58 12.95 -12.33
CA ILE A 160 -0.85 11.53 -12.03
C ILE A 160 0.48 10.79 -11.80
N ILE A 161 0.56 10.11 -10.65
CA ILE A 161 1.70 9.30 -10.23
C ILE A 161 1.24 7.84 -10.12
N ILE A 162 1.96 6.96 -10.81
CA ILE A 162 1.57 5.56 -10.98
C ILE A 162 2.71 4.67 -10.47
N SER A 163 2.36 3.74 -9.59
CA SER A 163 3.19 2.59 -9.20
C SER A 163 2.44 1.31 -9.60
N PRO A 164 3.11 0.25 -10.07
CA PRO A 164 2.46 -1.02 -10.41
C PRO A 164 2.06 -1.83 -9.18
N GLY A 165 1.13 -2.77 -9.40
CA GLY A 165 0.77 -3.86 -8.49
C GLY A 165 1.13 -5.24 -9.05
N ASP A 166 0.53 -6.30 -8.52
CA ASP A 166 0.82 -7.69 -8.94
C ASP A 166 0.00 -8.15 -10.16
N HIS A 167 -1.07 -7.43 -10.53
CA HIS A 167 -1.80 -7.66 -11.78
C HIS A 167 -1.16 -6.96 -12.99
N ASP A 168 -0.34 -5.94 -12.74
CA ASP A 168 0.31 -5.15 -13.80
C ASP A 168 1.41 -5.95 -14.53
N ALA A 169 1.74 -5.52 -15.75
CA ALA A 169 2.72 -6.18 -16.63
C ALA A 169 4.19 -5.95 -16.20
N VAL A 170 4.51 -6.40 -14.98
CA VAL A 170 5.82 -6.41 -14.36
C VAL A 170 6.13 -7.81 -13.85
N ARG A 171 7.36 -8.06 -13.38
CA ARG A 171 7.65 -9.32 -12.67
C ARG A 171 6.75 -9.46 -11.45
N LYS A 172 6.30 -10.67 -11.11
CA LYS A 172 5.47 -10.92 -9.91
C LYS A 172 6.21 -10.59 -8.60
N ALA A 173 7.47 -10.98 -8.53
CA ALA A 173 8.28 -10.79 -7.33
C ALA A 173 8.68 -9.32 -7.09
N ILE A 174 8.41 -8.81 -5.89
CA ILE A 174 8.78 -7.44 -5.48
C ILE A 174 10.29 -7.34 -5.18
N PRO A 175 10.92 -6.16 -5.35
CA PRO A 175 10.34 -4.91 -5.87
C PRO A 175 10.03 -4.99 -7.37
N ASN A 176 9.06 -4.24 -7.86
CA ASN A 176 8.73 -4.19 -9.28
C ASN A 176 9.33 -2.91 -9.92
N PRO A 177 9.91 -2.98 -11.14
CA PRO A 177 10.24 -1.78 -11.90
C PRO A 177 8.95 -1.05 -12.32
N ALA A 178 9.07 0.16 -12.87
CA ALA A 178 7.93 0.81 -13.53
C ALA A 178 7.39 -0.06 -14.68
N ILE A 179 6.09 0.04 -14.95
CA ILE A 179 5.44 -0.65 -16.08
C ILE A 179 6.19 -0.26 -17.37
N PRO A 180 6.70 -1.22 -18.16
CA PRO A 180 7.50 -0.92 -19.34
C PRO A 180 6.78 -0.03 -20.38
N LYS A 181 7.51 0.92 -20.97
CA LYS A 181 6.96 1.87 -21.95
C LYS A 181 6.46 1.21 -23.23
N ASP A 182 7.08 0.11 -23.65
CA ASP A 182 6.65 -0.68 -24.80
C ASP A 182 5.30 -1.39 -24.56
N ILE A 183 4.92 -1.61 -23.30
CA ILE A 183 3.63 -2.21 -22.92
C ILE A 183 2.55 -1.15 -22.74
N ALA A 184 2.88 -0.02 -22.10
CA ALA A 184 1.94 1.05 -21.80
C ALA A 184 2.31 2.41 -22.42
N PRO A 185 2.60 2.50 -23.73
CA PRO A 185 3.14 3.72 -24.36
C PRO A 185 2.22 4.94 -24.16
N ASN A 186 0.90 4.74 -24.25
CA ASN A 186 -0.08 5.81 -24.12
C ASN A 186 -0.04 6.51 -22.75
N LEU A 187 0.28 5.80 -21.66
CA LEU A 187 0.43 6.41 -20.32
C LEU A 187 1.66 7.32 -20.26
N TYR A 188 2.76 6.91 -20.88
CA TYR A 188 3.97 7.73 -20.98
C TYR A 188 3.77 8.95 -21.88
N ASP A 189 3.05 8.80 -22.99
CA ASP A 189 2.79 9.88 -23.94
C ASP A 189 1.86 10.95 -23.35
N GLN A 190 1.01 10.58 -22.37
CA GLN A 190 0.22 11.52 -21.57
C GLN A 190 1.03 12.24 -20.48
N GLY A 191 2.32 11.90 -20.31
CA GLY A 191 3.21 12.56 -19.36
C GLY A 191 3.00 12.12 -17.90
N TYR A 192 2.38 10.97 -17.66
CA TYR A 192 2.21 10.44 -16.31
C TYR A 192 3.54 9.99 -15.70
N LEU A 193 3.67 10.17 -14.39
CA LEU A 193 4.87 9.77 -13.66
C LEU A 193 4.81 8.27 -13.33
N MET A 194 5.39 7.46 -14.19
CA MET A 194 5.48 6.00 -14.06
C MET A 194 6.68 5.61 -13.18
N LEU A 195 6.44 4.97 -12.04
CA LEU A 195 7.44 4.62 -11.03
C LEU A 195 7.38 3.13 -10.69
N GLY A 196 8.41 2.62 -9.99
CA GLY A 196 8.43 1.25 -9.47
C GLY A 196 7.64 1.06 -8.19
N ASN A 197 7.58 -0.19 -7.73
CA ASN A 197 6.93 -0.61 -6.49
C ASN A 197 7.95 -1.29 -5.57
N PRO A 198 8.27 -0.74 -4.38
CA PRO A 198 7.78 0.52 -3.83
C PRO A 198 8.47 1.73 -4.47
N THR A 199 7.93 2.93 -4.21
CA THR A 199 8.54 4.21 -4.57
C THR A 199 8.31 5.26 -3.48
N THR A 200 9.06 6.35 -3.51
CA THR A 200 8.85 7.51 -2.63
C THR A 200 8.96 8.80 -3.43
N VAL A 201 7.93 9.63 -3.34
CA VAL A 201 7.82 10.92 -4.02
C VAL A 201 7.65 12.06 -3.02
N SER A 202 8.09 13.26 -3.39
CA SER A 202 7.82 14.48 -2.61
C SER A 202 6.80 15.34 -3.35
N LEU A 203 5.61 15.49 -2.77
CA LEU A 203 4.49 16.24 -3.35
C LEU A 203 4.27 17.50 -2.50
N HIS A 204 4.76 18.65 -2.98
CA HIS A 204 4.84 19.90 -2.19
C HIS A 204 5.47 19.71 -0.81
N GLY A 205 6.62 19.02 -0.76
CA GLY A 205 7.35 18.79 0.49
C GLY A 205 6.80 17.64 1.34
N ILE A 206 5.60 17.11 1.05
CA ILE A 206 5.08 15.91 1.72
C ILE A 206 5.71 14.67 1.10
N LYS A 207 6.40 13.89 1.93
CA LYS A 207 7.06 12.65 1.52
C LYS A 207 6.07 11.49 1.52
N THR A 208 5.69 11.01 0.35
CA THR A 208 4.72 9.93 0.19
C THR A 208 5.44 8.68 -0.30
N GLN A 209 5.42 7.62 0.51
CA GLN A 209 5.84 6.29 0.09
C GLN A 209 4.64 5.54 -0.46
N MET A 210 4.74 5.10 -1.71
CA MET A 210 3.73 4.27 -2.37
C MET A 210 4.28 2.85 -2.46
N PHE A 211 3.46 1.89 -2.05
CA PHE A 211 3.75 0.47 -2.12
C PHE A 211 2.43 -0.24 -2.39
N HIS A 212 2.34 -1.18 -3.33
CA HIS A 212 1.06 -1.80 -3.65
C HIS A 212 0.41 -2.51 -2.45
N GLY A 213 1.21 -3.13 -1.56
CA GLY A 213 0.68 -3.73 -0.32
C GLY A 213 0.62 -5.26 -0.31
N THR A 214 1.26 -5.94 -1.26
CA THR A 214 1.22 -7.42 -1.40
C THR A 214 1.59 -8.17 -0.10
N SER A 215 2.50 -7.62 0.70
CA SER A 215 2.95 -8.20 1.98
C SER A 215 1.96 -8.09 3.14
N LEU A 216 0.91 -7.26 3.02
CA LEU A 216 -0.07 -7.07 4.09
C LEU A 216 -0.79 -8.39 4.43
N ILE A 217 -1.04 -9.24 3.43
CA ILE A 217 -1.66 -10.55 3.63
C ILE A 217 -0.74 -11.46 4.46
N ASP A 218 0.57 -11.43 4.22
CA ASP A 218 1.52 -12.26 4.95
C ASP A 218 1.64 -11.83 6.42
N ILE A 219 1.54 -10.53 6.69
CA ILE A 219 1.50 -9.99 8.06
C ILE A 219 0.22 -10.43 8.77
N ASN A 220 -0.94 -10.30 8.11
CA ASN A 220 -2.23 -10.75 8.64
C ASN A 220 -2.24 -12.25 8.97
N MET A 221 -1.56 -13.06 8.15
CA MET A 221 -1.41 -14.49 8.39
C MET A 221 -0.35 -14.84 9.45
N SER A 222 0.49 -13.89 9.85
CA SER A 222 1.58 -14.10 10.81
C SER A 222 1.23 -13.66 12.23
N ILE A 223 0.51 -12.54 12.37
CA ILE A 223 0.21 -11.94 13.66
C ILE A 223 -1.23 -12.29 14.07
N PRO A 224 -1.42 -12.96 15.22
CA PRO A 224 -2.76 -13.30 15.70
C PRO A 224 -3.65 -12.06 15.89
N GLY A 225 -4.88 -12.13 15.39
CA GLY A 225 -5.89 -11.08 15.55
C GLY A 225 -5.85 -9.96 14.50
N MET A 226 -4.90 -9.99 13.56
CA MET A 226 -4.91 -9.10 12.40
C MET A 226 -5.85 -9.60 11.29
N SER A 227 -6.33 -8.68 10.47
CA SER A 227 -7.37 -8.96 9.46
C SER A 227 -7.29 -7.97 8.30
N ASN A 228 -7.70 -8.42 7.11
CA ASN A 228 -7.84 -7.56 5.92
C ASN A 228 -8.88 -6.44 6.14
N GLU A 229 -9.81 -6.62 7.08
CA GLU A 229 -10.82 -5.61 7.46
C GLU A 229 -10.23 -4.40 8.20
N ASP A 230 -9.04 -4.53 8.80
CA ASP A 230 -8.31 -3.42 9.43
C ASP A 230 -6.94 -3.21 8.74
N PRO A 231 -6.95 -2.63 7.53
CA PRO A 231 -5.71 -2.42 6.79
C PRO A 231 -4.77 -1.46 7.54
N PHE A 232 -5.29 -0.44 8.24
CA PHE A 232 -4.46 0.46 9.05
C PHE A 232 -3.74 -0.30 10.18
N GLY A 233 -4.44 -1.21 10.85
CA GLY A 233 -3.88 -2.14 11.83
C GLY A 233 -2.62 -2.83 11.33
N THR A 234 -2.72 -3.37 10.11
CA THR A 234 -1.64 -4.11 9.43
C THR A 234 -0.49 -3.19 9.00
N MET A 235 -0.80 -2.02 8.41
CA MET A 235 0.19 -1.06 7.93
C MET A 235 1.07 -0.50 9.05
N LYS A 236 0.56 -0.43 10.29
CA LYS A 236 1.38 -0.05 11.46
C LYS A 236 2.56 -1.00 11.64
N GLU A 237 2.40 -2.29 11.37
CA GLU A 237 3.49 -3.24 11.53
C GLU A 237 4.57 -3.04 10.47
N LEU A 238 4.23 -2.62 9.25
CA LEU A 238 5.23 -2.20 8.26
C LEU A 238 6.09 -1.06 8.83
N LEU A 239 5.45 -0.01 9.37
CA LEU A 239 6.14 1.14 9.96
C LEU A 239 6.99 0.74 11.18
N ARG A 240 6.45 -0.13 12.03
CA ARG A 240 7.13 -0.66 13.22
C ARG A 240 8.35 -1.51 12.84
N CYS A 241 8.24 -2.30 11.78
CA CYS A 241 9.33 -3.14 11.27
C CYS A 241 10.36 -2.35 10.46
N ARG A 242 9.97 -1.18 9.94
CA ARG A 242 10.76 -0.40 8.96
C ARG A 242 11.11 -1.22 7.71
N ASP A 243 10.24 -2.15 7.35
CA ASP A 243 10.33 -3.01 6.18
C ASP A 243 8.93 -3.20 5.58
N LEU A 244 8.83 -2.99 4.28
CA LEU A 244 7.60 -3.16 3.52
C LEU A 244 7.29 -4.63 3.21
N ALA A 245 8.23 -5.57 3.38
CA ALA A 245 8.00 -7.01 3.19
C ALA A 245 8.86 -7.83 4.18
N PRO A 246 8.55 -7.78 5.49
CA PRO A 246 9.42 -8.30 6.55
C PRO A 246 9.52 -9.83 6.60
N THR A 247 8.63 -10.58 5.95
CA THR A 247 8.56 -12.05 6.04
C THR A 247 8.85 -12.70 4.70
N TYR A 248 9.69 -13.74 4.69
CA TYR A 248 10.07 -14.49 3.49
C TYR A 248 9.33 -15.83 3.40
N GLY A 249 9.12 -16.33 2.17
CA GLY A 249 8.63 -17.68 1.91
C GLY A 249 7.13 -17.91 2.15
N LYS A 250 6.34 -16.83 2.28
CA LYS A 250 4.88 -16.88 2.31
C LYS A 250 4.28 -16.55 0.93
N LYS A 251 3.17 -15.81 0.84
CA LYS A 251 2.51 -15.51 -0.44
C LYS A 251 3.26 -14.44 -1.24
N THR A 252 3.92 -13.50 -0.56
CA THR A 252 4.70 -12.45 -1.22
C THR A 252 5.95 -13.05 -1.84
N GLU A 253 6.04 -12.99 -3.17
CA GLU A 253 7.26 -13.34 -3.90
C GLU A 253 8.27 -12.19 -3.77
N ILE A 254 9.47 -12.47 -3.24
CA ILE A 254 10.54 -11.49 -3.10
C ILE A 254 11.67 -11.85 -4.06
N ALA A 255 12.04 -10.91 -4.94
CA ALA A 255 13.08 -11.13 -5.94
C ALA A 255 14.46 -11.22 -5.28
N PRO A 256 15.33 -12.15 -5.69
CA PRO A 256 16.69 -12.29 -5.16
C PRO A 256 17.62 -11.22 -5.75
N VAL A 257 17.48 -9.99 -5.28
CA VAL A 257 18.29 -8.83 -5.70
C VAL A 257 19.37 -8.50 -4.66
N GLU A 258 20.46 -7.86 -5.09
CA GLU A 258 21.61 -7.55 -4.22
C GLU A 258 21.29 -6.58 -3.07
N LYS A 259 20.32 -5.69 -3.27
CA LYS A 259 19.85 -4.71 -2.27
C LYS A 259 18.39 -4.99 -1.91
N ASN A 260 18.07 -5.04 -0.62
CA ASN A 260 16.67 -5.03 -0.18
C ASN A 260 16.08 -3.62 -0.30
N TRP A 261 15.23 -3.42 -1.31
CA TRP A 261 14.54 -2.15 -1.58
C TRP A 261 13.26 -1.96 -0.75
N MET A 262 12.86 -2.96 0.02
CA MET A 262 11.66 -2.92 0.86
C MET A 262 11.92 -2.21 2.20
N ILE A 263 13.19 -2.04 2.56
CA ILE A 263 13.59 -1.34 3.79
C ILE A 263 13.22 0.15 3.72
N MET A 264 12.50 0.63 4.74
CA MET A 264 12.21 2.04 4.95
C MET A 264 13.41 2.75 5.59
N GLU A 265 14.44 3.05 4.79
CA GLU A 265 15.63 3.80 5.24
C GLU A 265 15.25 5.15 5.87
N SER A 266 14.27 5.84 5.28
CA SER A 266 13.71 7.09 5.79
C SER A 266 12.20 6.98 5.94
N LEU A 267 11.64 7.55 7.00
CA LEU A 267 10.21 7.55 7.24
C LEU A 267 9.48 8.45 6.24
N PRO A 268 8.34 8.00 5.70
CA PRO A 268 7.44 8.87 4.94
C PRO A 268 6.57 9.70 5.87
N ASP A 269 6.00 10.78 5.34
CA ASP A 269 4.88 11.49 5.96
C ASP A 269 3.56 10.76 5.67
N ILE A 270 3.46 10.13 4.49
CA ILE A 270 2.32 9.31 4.05
C ILE A 270 2.80 7.95 3.54
N LEU A 271 2.26 6.86 4.08
CA LEU A 271 2.38 5.51 3.51
C LEU A 271 1.07 5.16 2.80
N HIS A 272 1.13 4.91 1.50
CA HIS A 272 -0.03 4.60 0.66
C HIS A 272 0.07 3.18 0.10
N THR A 273 -0.97 2.38 0.33
CA THR A 273 -1.14 1.00 -0.16
C THR A 273 -2.50 0.74 -0.80
N GLY A 274 -2.62 -0.41 -1.46
CA GLY A 274 -3.82 -0.98 -2.07
C GLY A 274 -3.95 -2.47 -1.75
N HIS A 275 -4.21 -3.30 -2.78
CA HIS A 275 -4.18 -4.77 -2.79
C HIS A 275 -5.27 -5.47 -1.94
N LEU A 276 -5.55 -5.00 -0.73
CA LEU A 276 -6.59 -5.58 0.13
C LEU A 276 -8.02 -5.23 -0.31
N HIS A 277 -8.17 -4.28 -1.24
CA HIS A 277 -9.45 -3.74 -1.72
C HIS A 277 -10.35 -3.19 -0.60
N LYS A 278 -9.76 -2.87 0.56
CA LYS A 278 -10.42 -2.26 1.73
C LYS A 278 -9.94 -0.84 1.92
N ASN A 279 -10.85 0.07 2.25
CA ASN A 279 -10.43 1.42 2.59
C ASN A 279 -10.16 1.52 4.09
N GLY A 280 -9.00 2.06 4.46
CA GLY A 280 -8.74 2.37 5.85
C GLY A 280 -7.54 3.28 5.98
N TYR A 281 -7.57 4.14 6.99
CA TYR A 281 -6.50 5.09 7.22
C TYR A 281 -6.34 5.39 8.71
N GLY A 282 -5.15 5.85 9.09
CA GLY A 282 -4.88 6.26 10.45
C GLY A 282 -3.49 6.89 10.58
N LYS A 283 -3.22 7.46 11.75
CA LYS A 283 -1.91 8.05 12.06
C LYS A 283 -1.15 7.19 13.05
N TYR A 284 0.10 6.88 12.74
CA TYR A 284 1.03 6.19 13.62
C TYR A 284 2.29 7.04 13.76
N HIS A 285 2.55 7.52 14.99
CA HIS A 285 3.66 8.43 15.29
C HIS A 285 3.79 9.60 14.30
N GLY A 286 2.66 10.22 13.93
CA GLY A 286 2.61 11.34 12.99
C GLY A 286 2.52 10.96 11.51
N ILE A 287 2.91 9.74 11.13
CA ILE A 287 2.85 9.22 9.76
C ILE A 287 1.41 8.83 9.43
N LEU A 288 0.89 9.29 8.30
CA LEU A 288 -0.44 8.93 7.81
C LEU A 288 -0.36 7.67 6.94
N ALA A 289 -0.95 6.57 7.39
CA ALA A 289 -1.10 5.35 6.61
C ALA A 289 -2.48 5.32 5.93
N ILE A 290 -2.53 4.98 4.65
CA ILE A 290 -3.74 4.94 3.81
C ILE A 290 -3.74 3.67 2.97
N ASN A 291 -4.78 2.86 3.10
CA ASN A 291 -5.15 1.84 2.13
C ASN A 291 -6.37 2.33 1.34
N SER A 292 -6.27 2.40 0.01
CA SER A 292 -7.18 3.22 -0.79
C SER A 292 -8.43 2.51 -1.35
N GLY A 293 -8.73 1.28 -0.95
CA GLY A 293 -9.87 0.54 -1.50
C GLY A 293 -9.62 0.11 -2.94
N CYS A 294 -10.65 0.14 -3.80
CA CYS A 294 -10.54 -0.25 -5.21
C CYS A 294 -11.59 0.41 -6.12
N PHE A 295 -11.56 0.07 -7.42
CA PHE A 295 -12.65 0.29 -8.38
C PHE A 295 -13.16 -1.00 -9.02
N GLN A 296 -13.08 -2.11 -8.29
CA GLN A 296 -13.56 -3.43 -8.72
C GLN A 296 -14.69 -3.92 -7.80
N ALA A 297 -15.75 -4.45 -8.39
CA ALA A 297 -16.80 -5.14 -7.64
C ALA A 297 -16.25 -6.42 -7.01
N GLN A 298 -17.04 -7.03 -6.13
CA GLN A 298 -16.69 -8.32 -5.56
C GLN A 298 -16.61 -9.38 -6.67
N THR A 299 -15.43 -9.97 -6.86
CA THR A 299 -15.21 -11.09 -7.78
C THR A 299 -15.61 -12.41 -7.14
N ASP A 300 -15.79 -13.47 -7.94
CA ASP A 300 -16.03 -14.82 -7.42
C ASP A 300 -14.88 -15.31 -6.54
N PHE A 301 -13.65 -14.94 -6.89
CA PHE A 301 -12.45 -15.22 -6.08
C PHE A 301 -12.53 -14.53 -4.71
N MET A 302 -12.84 -13.22 -4.66
CA MET A 302 -13.04 -12.50 -3.41
C MET A 302 -14.15 -13.11 -2.57
N ASN A 303 -15.28 -13.46 -3.20
CA ASN A 303 -16.39 -14.10 -2.53
C ASN A 303 -16.00 -15.46 -1.93
N SER A 304 -15.20 -16.27 -2.64
CA SER A 304 -14.68 -17.54 -2.12
C SER A 304 -13.80 -17.39 -0.87
N LEU A 305 -13.19 -16.22 -0.70
CA LEU A 305 -12.38 -15.85 0.46
C LEU A 305 -13.16 -15.06 1.52
N GLY A 306 -14.45 -14.80 1.30
CA GLY A 306 -15.29 -13.98 2.18
C GLY A 306 -14.93 -12.49 2.20
N ILE A 307 -14.22 -12.00 1.17
CA ILE A 307 -13.77 -10.60 1.07
C ILE A 307 -14.87 -9.76 0.44
N ILE A 308 -15.25 -8.67 1.11
CA ILE A 308 -16.20 -7.66 0.58
C ILE A 308 -15.44 -6.37 0.28
N PRO A 309 -15.18 -6.01 -0.99
CA PRO A 309 -14.37 -4.84 -1.32
C PRO A 309 -15.07 -3.51 -0.98
N ASP A 310 -14.27 -2.53 -0.58
CA ASP A 310 -14.63 -1.12 -0.47
C ASP A 310 -14.30 -0.40 -1.79
N TYR A 311 -15.14 -0.58 -2.79
CA TYR A 311 -14.97 0.09 -4.08
C TYR A 311 -15.54 1.51 -4.07
N GLY A 312 -14.99 2.39 -4.91
CA GLY A 312 -15.53 3.74 -5.11
C GLY A 312 -15.29 4.70 -3.96
N LYS A 313 -14.28 4.41 -3.12
CA LYS A 313 -13.96 5.18 -1.92
C LYS A 313 -12.57 5.84 -1.98
N PRO A 314 -12.31 6.79 -2.90
CA PRO A 314 -11.00 7.43 -2.99
C PRO A 314 -10.71 8.27 -1.74
N THR A 315 -9.45 8.25 -1.29
CA THR A 315 -9.02 8.99 -0.10
C THR A 315 -8.35 10.31 -0.52
N ILE A 316 -8.82 11.43 0.02
CA ILE A 316 -8.26 12.76 -0.25
C ILE A 316 -7.58 13.28 1.00
N VAL A 317 -6.37 13.81 0.83
CA VAL A 317 -5.61 14.46 1.90
C VAL A 317 -5.33 15.90 1.51
N ASN A 318 -5.95 16.84 2.23
CA ASN A 318 -5.54 18.24 2.17
C ASN A 318 -4.27 18.42 3.01
N ILE A 319 -3.27 19.10 2.46
CA ILE A 319 -1.93 19.17 3.05
C ILE A 319 -1.64 20.52 3.74
N LYS A 320 -2.60 21.45 3.75
CA LYS A 320 -2.41 22.77 4.35
C LYS A 320 -2.36 22.69 5.87
N ASN A 321 -1.24 23.11 6.46
CA ASN A 321 -0.96 23.13 7.91
C ASN A 321 -0.94 21.77 8.62
N ARG A 322 -1.73 20.80 8.17
CA ARG A 322 -1.78 19.43 8.67
C ARG A 322 -2.36 18.52 7.58
N LEU A 323 -1.99 17.25 7.61
CA LEU A 323 -2.63 16.22 6.77
C LEU A 323 -4.07 15.97 7.26
N GLN A 324 -5.05 16.54 6.54
CA GLN A 324 -6.49 16.37 6.77
C GLN A 324 -7.05 15.37 5.78
N THR A 325 -7.49 14.22 6.29
CA THR A 325 -7.92 13.09 5.46
C THR A 325 -9.44 13.02 5.40
N LYS A 326 -9.97 12.80 4.20
CA LYS A 326 -11.40 12.55 3.95
C LYS A 326 -11.53 11.43 2.92
N VAL A 327 -12.33 10.43 3.22
CA VAL A 327 -12.76 9.42 2.26
C VAL A 327 -14.02 9.95 1.57
N ILE A 328 -14.07 9.86 0.25
CA ILE A 328 -15.26 10.19 -0.54
C ILE A 328 -16.03 8.89 -0.78
N ASP A 329 -17.36 8.91 -0.70
CA ASP A 329 -18.20 7.78 -1.07
C ASP A 329 -18.96 8.07 -2.38
N LEU A 330 -18.47 7.53 -3.49
CA LEU A 330 -19.03 7.75 -4.83
C LEU A 330 -20.31 6.95 -5.11
N ILE A 331 -20.70 6.06 -4.18
CA ILE A 331 -21.88 5.23 -4.29
C ILE A 331 -23.03 5.88 -3.51
N GLY A 332 -22.74 6.31 -2.28
CA GLY A 332 -23.73 6.84 -1.34
C GLY A 332 -23.97 8.35 -1.42
N GLU A 333 -22.98 9.15 -1.81
CA GLU A 333 -23.07 10.62 -1.69
C GLU A 333 -23.36 11.38 -3.00
N TYR A 334 -23.38 10.70 -4.16
CA TYR A 334 -23.48 11.35 -5.48
C TYR A 334 -24.36 10.64 -6.51
#